data_AF-A0A8C9H0G0-F1
#
_entry.id   AF-A0A8C9H0G0-F1
#
_cell.length_a   1.000
_cell.length_b   1.000
_cell.length_c   1.000
_cell.angle_alpha   90.00
_cell.angle_beta   90.00
_cell.angle_gamma   90.00
#
_symmetry.space_group_name_H-M   'P 1'
#
loop_
_entity.id
_entity.type
_entity.pdbx_description
1 polymer ?
#
loop_
_entity_poly.entity_id
_entity_poly.type
_entity_poly.pdbx_seq_one_letter_code
_entity_poly.pdbx_strand_id
1 'polypeptide(L)'
;REPRSLILAENNLLAVTAQGMVVELKCRPGDDRDTFHLVQEHRLRHFREFLFYSYVPKMQDLPPVDLSLVNKDENAIYFLEHSLGLQPKMVKTDLEEELVKWGKMGACGHEEGSVLGIQR
;
A
#
# COMPACT_ATOMS: atom_id res chain seq x y z
N ARG A 1 22.10 -15.88 -5.78
CA ARG A 1 22.83 -14.66 -6.19
C ARG A 1 22.46 -14.46 -7.66
N GLU A 2 21.45 -13.62 -7.94
CA GLU A 2 21.05 -13.36 -9.33
C GLU A 2 22.24 -12.77 -10.11
N PRO A 3 22.52 -13.26 -11.33
CA PRO A 3 23.66 -12.79 -12.10
C PRO A 3 23.43 -11.33 -12.53
N ARG A 4 24.45 -10.49 -12.36
CA ARG A 4 24.43 -9.04 -12.66
C ARG A 4 23.92 -8.69 -14.07
N SER A 5 23.98 -9.62 -15.01
CA SER A 5 23.45 -9.48 -16.37
C SER A 5 21.92 -9.45 -16.44
N LEU A 6 21.22 -10.20 -15.59
CA LEU A 6 19.75 -10.21 -15.54
C LEU A 6 19.21 -8.90 -14.96
N ILE A 7 19.81 -8.42 -13.87
CA ILE A 7 19.44 -7.14 -13.23
C ILE A 7 19.65 -5.96 -14.20
N LEU A 8 20.73 -5.96 -14.96
CA LEU A 8 20.99 -4.89 -15.94
C LEU A 8 20.00 -4.92 -17.10
N ALA A 9 19.59 -6.11 -17.56
CA ALA A 9 18.61 -6.28 -18.63
C ALA A 9 17.20 -5.84 -18.17
N GLU A 10 16.78 -6.18 -16.95
CA GLU A 10 15.50 -5.75 -16.38
C GLU A 10 15.45 -4.23 -16.16
N ASN A 11 16.53 -3.64 -15.64
CA ASN A 11 16.63 -2.19 -15.48
C ASN A 11 16.59 -1.45 -16.84
N ASN A 12 17.24 -2.00 -17.86
CA ASN A 12 17.19 -1.44 -19.21
C ASN A 12 15.78 -1.55 -19.81
N LEU A 13 15.09 -2.66 -19.59
CA LEU A 13 13.71 -2.83 -20.05
C LEU A 13 12.76 -1.84 -19.37
N LEU A 14 12.86 -1.69 -18.05
CA LEU A 14 12.08 -0.72 -17.27
C LEU A 14 12.35 0.73 -17.73
N ALA A 15 13.61 1.09 -17.98
CA ALA A 15 13.99 2.40 -18.48
C ALA A 15 13.45 2.65 -19.90
N VAL A 16 13.50 1.65 -20.78
CA VAL A 16 12.95 1.73 -22.15
C VAL A 16 11.42 1.84 -22.13
N THR A 17 10.74 1.09 -21.26
CA THR A 17 9.28 1.20 -21.07
C THR A 17 8.90 2.57 -20.51
N ALA A 18 9.63 3.08 -19.51
CA ALA A 18 9.40 4.42 -18.97
C ALA A 18 9.57 5.51 -20.04
N GLN A 19 10.62 5.42 -20.86
CA GLN A 19 10.84 6.36 -21.97
C GLN A 19 9.76 6.26 -23.05
N GLY A 20 9.29 5.04 -23.37
CA GLY A 20 8.19 4.81 -24.30
C GLY A 20 6.89 5.48 -23.84
N MET A 21 6.53 5.33 -22.57
CA MET A 21 5.34 5.98 -21.98
C MET A 21 5.46 7.51 -21.96
N VAL A 22 6.66 8.04 -21.66
CA VAL A 22 6.91 9.50 -21.67
C VAL A 22 6.71 10.09 -23.07
N VAL A 23 7.12 9.37 -24.12
CA VAL A 23 6.93 9.79 -25.52
C VAL A 23 5.47 9.72 -25.93
N GLU A 24 4.75 8.66 -25.56
CA GLU A 24 3.33 8.47 -25.88
C GLU A 24 2.43 9.49 -25.18
N LEU A 25 2.74 9.81 -23.92
CA LEU A 25 1.99 10.77 -23.10
C LEU A 25 2.45 12.23 -23.31
N LYS A 26 3.42 12.50 -24.21
CA LYS A 26 4.08 13.81 -24.40
C LYS A 26 4.57 14.45 -23.09
N CYS A 27 4.95 13.60 -22.15
CA CYS A 27 5.37 14.02 -20.83
C CYS A 27 6.83 14.48 -20.83
N ARG A 28 7.21 15.35 -19.91
CA ARG A 28 8.60 15.62 -19.56
C ARG A 28 9.00 14.74 -18.38
N PRO A 29 10.15 14.05 -18.43
CA PRO A 29 10.66 13.32 -17.27
C PRO A 29 10.79 14.26 -16.06
N GLY A 30 10.05 13.99 -14.99
CA GLY A 30 10.07 14.78 -13.75
C GLY A 30 9.08 15.94 -13.65
N ASP A 31 8.11 16.08 -14.57
CA ASP A 31 6.97 16.99 -14.36
C ASP A 31 5.90 16.29 -13.49
N ASP A 32 5.46 16.96 -12.42
CA ASP A 32 4.47 16.44 -11.48
C ASP A 32 3.11 16.19 -12.14
N ARG A 33 2.76 16.97 -13.18
CA ARG A 33 1.50 16.79 -13.92
C ARG A 33 1.49 15.48 -14.71
N ASP A 34 2.62 15.13 -15.27
CA ASP A 34 2.80 13.92 -16.05
C ASP A 34 2.81 12.67 -15.15
N THR A 35 3.38 12.81 -13.95
CA THR A 35 3.30 11.82 -12.88
C THR A 35 1.85 11.59 -12.45
N PHE A 36 1.05 12.66 -12.36
CA PHE A 36 -0.36 12.58 -12.02
C PHE A 36 -1.19 11.85 -13.10
N HIS A 37 -0.92 12.11 -14.39
CA HIS A 37 -1.57 11.40 -15.50
C HIS A 37 -1.24 9.90 -15.50
N LEU A 38 0.02 9.53 -15.29
CA LEU A 38 0.45 8.13 -15.22
C LEU A 38 -0.23 7.37 -14.05
N VAL A 39 -0.42 8.04 -12.90
CA VAL A 39 -1.11 7.47 -11.73
C VAL A 39 -2.61 7.31 -11.97
N GLN A 40 -3.23 8.17 -12.79
CA GLN A 40 -4.66 8.12 -13.09
C GLN A 40 -5.03 7.10 -14.18
N GLU A 41 -4.21 6.95 -15.24
CA GLU A 41 -4.56 6.13 -16.39
C GLU A 41 -4.19 4.64 -16.24
N HIS A 42 -3.23 4.29 -15.38
CA HIS A 42 -2.74 2.91 -15.27
C HIS A 42 -3.26 2.11 -14.07
N ARG A 43 -3.03 0.78 -14.14
CA ARG A 43 -3.37 -0.35 -13.25
C ARG A 43 -3.19 -0.19 -11.73
N LEU A 44 -2.87 1.02 -11.25
CA LEU A 44 -2.63 1.38 -9.86
C LEU A 44 -3.89 1.84 -9.11
N ARG A 45 -5.07 1.81 -9.74
CA ARG A 45 -6.35 2.07 -9.07
C ARG A 45 -6.56 1.18 -7.84
N HIS A 46 -6.22 -0.11 -7.94
CA HIS A 46 -6.27 -1.05 -6.81
C HIS A 46 -5.33 -0.65 -5.66
N PHE A 47 -4.17 -0.04 -5.97
CA PHE A 47 -3.28 0.51 -4.93
C PHE A 47 -3.90 1.74 -4.25
N ARG A 48 -4.62 2.59 -4.99
CA ARG A 48 -5.36 3.71 -4.38
C ARG A 48 -6.49 3.21 -3.47
N GLU A 49 -7.22 2.18 -3.89
CA GLU A 49 -8.24 1.54 -3.06
C GLU A 49 -7.61 0.92 -1.81
N PHE A 50 -6.50 0.18 -1.95
CA PHE A 50 -5.76 -0.38 -0.82
C PHE A 50 -5.30 0.69 0.18
N LEU A 51 -4.73 1.80 -0.29
CA LEU A 51 -4.36 2.94 0.55
C LEU A 51 -5.58 3.61 1.18
N PHE A 52 -6.72 3.64 0.48
CA PHE A 52 -7.96 4.20 1.00
C PHE A 52 -8.55 3.35 2.14
N TYR A 53 -8.49 2.02 2.03
CA TYR A 53 -9.00 1.09 3.05
C TYR A 53 -8.00 0.80 4.17
N SER A 54 -6.80 1.36 4.12
CA SER A 54 -5.73 1.13 5.11
C SER A 54 -5.32 2.42 5.81
N TYR A 55 -4.69 2.30 6.98
CA TYR A 55 -4.04 3.41 7.66
C TYR A 55 -2.63 3.62 7.10
N VAL A 56 -2.40 4.80 6.51
CA VAL A 56 -1.07 5.23 6.07
C VAL A 56 -0.46 6.10 7.17
N PRO A 57 0.74 5.78 7.68
CA PRO A 57 1.41 6.59 8.70
C PRO A 57 1.62 8.04 8.24
N LYS A 58 1.55 8.99 9.17
CA LYS A 58 1.99 10.38 8.94
C LYS A 58 3.48 10.51 9.20
N MET A 59 4.13 11.44 8.50
CA MET A 59 5.57 11.70 8.69
C MET A 59 5.92 12.02 10.15
N GLN A 60 5.06 12.74 10.86
CA GLN A 60 5.27 13.09 12.27
C GLN A 60 5.24 11.91 13.25
N ASP A 61 4.58 10.80 12.89
CA ASP A 61 4.40 9.66 13.77
C ASP A 61 5.55 8.63 13.64
N LEU A 62 6.51 8.88 12.73
CA LEU A 62 7.59 7.94 12.41
C LEU A 62 8.89 8.23 13.19
N PRO A 63 9.47 7.24 13.91
CA PRO A 63 10.55 7.48 14.89
C PRO A 63 11.95 7.93 14.40
N PRO A 64 12.33 7.90 13.11
CA PRO A 64 13.59 8.52 12.70
C PRO A 64 13.42 9.76 11.79
N VAL A 65 12.23 10.34 11.68
CA VAL A 65 11.98 11.44 10.73
C VAL A 65 12.43 12.79 11.27
N ASP A 66 13.32 13.47 10.54
CA ASP A 66 13.65 14.87 10.79
C ASP A 66 12.54 15.77 10.23
N LEU A 67 11.70 16.30 11.12
CA LEU A 67 10.57 17.14 10.77
C LEU A 67 10.95 18.54 10.27
N SER A 68 12.24 18.91 10.27
CA SER A 68 12.70 20.13 9.60
C SER A 68 12.85 19.95 8.08
N LEU A 69 12.92 18.70 7.61
CA LEU A 69 13.13 18.34 6.21
C LEU A 69 11.85 17.86 5.52
N VAL A 70 10.79 17.58 6.26
CA VAL A 70 9.53 17.04 5.73
C VAL A 70 8.32 17.80 6.25
N ASN A 71 7.22 17.73 5.50
CA ASN A 71 5.93 18.18 5.99
C ASN A 71 5.35 17.15 6.98
N LYS A 72 5.04 17.60 8.19
CA LYS A 72 4.60 16.76 9.31
C LYS A 72 3.27 16.04 9.05
N ASP A 73 2.35 16.72 8.37
CA ASP A 73 0.98 16.26 8.14
C ASP A 73 0.83 15.38 6.89
N GLU A 74 1.90 15.27 6.09
CA GLU A 74 1.91 14.44 4.90
C GLU A 74 2.00 12.95 5.25
N ASN A 75 1.43 12.14 4.36
CA ASN A 75 1.55 10.70 4.45
C ASN A 75 3.00 10.28 4.17
N ALA A 76 3.46 9.26 4.90
CA ALA A 76 4.74 8.66 4.64
C ALA A 76 4.75 7.92 3.30
N ILE A 77 5.91 7.92 2.63
CA ILE A 77 6.16 7.04 1.49
C ILE A 77 6.48 5.64 2.03
N TYR A 78 5.53 4.74 1.94
CA TYR A 78 5.59 3.42 2.56
C TYR A 78 5.97 2.31 1.55
N PHE A 79 7.25 1.97 1.45
CA PHE A 79 7.76 0.91 0.55
C PHE A 79 8.13 -0.40 1.26
N LEU A 80 7.60 -0.61 2.47
CA LEU A 80 7.90 -1.78 3.30
C LEU A 80 6.81 -2.88 3.25
N GLU A 81 5.88 -2.80 2.30
CA GLU A 81 4.74 -3.73 2.17
C GLU A 81 5.14 -5.20 2.09
N HIS A 82 6.33 -5.50 1.55
CA HIS A 82 6.86 -6.86 1.44
C HIS A 82 7.30 -7.48 2.78
N SER A 83 7.49 -6.66 3.81
CA SER A 83 7.82 -7.12 5.17
C SER A 83 6.64 -6.95 6.12
N LEU A 84 5.98 -5.79 6.07
CA LEU A 84 4.81 -5.50 6.89
C LEU A 84 3.79 -4.72 6.04
N GLY A 85 2.58 -5.27 5.91
CA GLY A 85 1.49 -4.58 5.23
C GLY A 85 0.93 -3.44 6.07
N LEU A 86 0.33 -2.45 5.41
CA LEU A 86 -0.47 -1.43 6.09
C LEU A 86 -1.70 -2.06 6.75
N GLN A 87 -2.10 -1.52 7.89
CA GLN A 87 -3.26 -2.03 8.63
C GLN A 87 -4.57 -1.63 7.93
N PRO A 88 -5.45 -2.59 7.57
CA PRO A 88 -6.80 -2.29 7.12
C PRO A 88 -7.64 -1.63 8.22
N LYS A 89 -8.48 -0.67 7.85
CA LYS A 89 -9.30 0.11 8.79
C LYS A 89 -10.32 -0.73 9.57
N MET A 90 -10.75 -1.87 9.02
CA MET A 90 -11.75 -2.76 9.62
C MET A 90 -11.20 -3.64 10.75
N VAL A 91 -9.87 -3.84 10.83
CA VAL A 91 -9.26 -4.79 11.77
C VAL A 91 -9.69 -4.57 13.21
N LYS A 92 -9.84 -3.30 13.63
CA LYS A 92 -10.26 -2.98 14.99
C LYS A 92 -11.70 -3.45 15.25
N THR A 93 -12.62 -3.13 14.33
CA THR A 93 -14.02 -3.52 14.42
C THR A 93 -14.17 -5.04 14.45
N ASP A 94 -13.53 -5.72 13.51
CA ASP A 94 -13.61 -7.19 13.40
C ASP A 94 -13.09 -7.87 14.68
N LEU A 95 -11.99 -7.36 15.24
CA LEU A 95 -11.44 -7.86 16.49
C LEU A 95 -12.38 -7.59 17.68
N GLU A 96 -12.95 -6.39 17.77
CA GLU A 96 -13.89 -6.03 18.84
C GLU A 96 -15.16 -6.91 18.82
N GLU A 97 -15.70 -7.22 17.63
CA GLU A 97 -16.85 -8.11 17.48
C GLU A 97 -16.54 -9.54 18.00
N GLU A 98 -15.38 -10.09 17.63
CA GLU A 98 -14.96 -11.41 18.08
C GLU A 98 -14.66 -11.44 19.59
N LEU A 99 -14.04 -10.38 20.13
CA LEU A 99 -13.79 -10.25 21.57
C LEU A 99 -15.10 -10.16 22.36
N VAL A 100 -16.09 -9.42 21.87
CA VAL A 100 -17.42 -9.33 22.49
C VAL A 100 -18.14 -10.68 22.45
N LYS A 101 -18.08 -11.39 21.33
CA LYS A 101 -18.66 -12.74 21.19
C LYS A 101 -18.02 -13.70 22.17
N TRP A 102 -16.69 -13.72 22.24
CA TRP A 102 -15.96 -14.57 23.17
C TRP A 102 -16.34 -14.30 24.63
N GLY A 103 -16.39 -13.02 25.04
CA GLY A 103 -16.77 -12.65 26.40
C GLY A 103 -18.21 -13.03 26.77
N LYS A 104 -19.15 -12.98 25.81
CA LYS A 104 -20.57 -13.31 26.05
C LYS A 104 -20.86 -14.80 26.05
N MET A 105 -20.20 -15.54 25.17
CA MET A 105 -20.62 -16.90 24.79
C MET A 105 -19.56 -17.96 25.11
N GLY A 106 -18.35 -17.54 25.51
CA GLY A 106 -17.26 -18.45 25.82
C GLY A 106 -17.00 -19.41 24.65
N ALA A 107 -16.96 -20.70 24.95
CA ALA A 107 -16.77 -21.74 23.95
C ALA A 107 -17.94 -21.85 22.94
N CYS A 108 -19.17 -21.47 23.32
CA CYS A 108 -20.33 -21.54 22.42
C CYS A 108 -20.19 -20.58 21.23
N GLY A 109 -19.45 -19.46 21.38
CA GLY A 109 -19.17 -18.53 20.30
C GLY A 109 -18.31 -19.12 19.16
N HIS A 110 -17.69 -20.28 19.38
CA HIS A 110 -16.96 -21.01 18.34
C HIS A 110 -17.89 -21.61 17.29
N GLU A 111 -19.10 -22.01 17.67
CA GLU A 111 -20.08 -22.64 16.77
C GLU A 111 -21.02 -21.61 16.12
N GLU A 112 -21.16 -20.43 16.73
CA GLU A 112 -22.08 -19.38 16.29
C GLU A 112 -21.41 -18.24 15.49
N GLY A 113 -20.32 -18.53 14.76
CA GLY A 113 -19.59 -17.55 13.95
C GLY A 113 -19.74 -17.72 12.44
N SER A 114 -19.98 -16.62 11.71
CA SER A 114 -19.53 -16.49 10.32
C SER A 114 -18.16 -15.83 10.33
N VAL A 115 -17.10 -16.61 10.14
CA VAL A 115 -15.80 -16.04 9.77
C VAL A 115 -15.99 -15.45 8.37
N LEU A 116 -16.05 -14.12 8.27
CA LEU A 116 -16.03 -13.43 6.99
C LEU A 116 -14.67 -13.70 6.32
N GLY A 117 -14.62 -14.73 5.47
CA GLY A 117 -13.47 -15.04 4.62
C GLY A 117 -13.17 -16.53 4.39
N ILE A 118 -13.74 -17.45 5.16
CA ILE A 118 -13.62 -18.90 4.88
C ILE A 118 -14.99 -19.56 5.03
N GLN A 119 -15.78 -19.48 3.96
CA GLN A 119 -16.81 -20.50 3.74
C GLN A 119 -16.07 -21.81 3.44
N ARG A 120 -16.21 -22.80 4.34
CA ARG A 120 -15.92 -24.19 4.02
C ARG A 120 -17.02 -24.74 3.12
#